data_AF-A0A353LV58-F1
#
_entry.id   AF-A0A353LV58-F1
#
_cell.length_a   1.000
_cell.length_b   1.000
_cell.length_c   1.000
_cell.angle_alpha   90.00
_cell.angle_beta   90.00
_cell.angle_gamma   90.00
#
_symmetry.space_group_name_H-M   'P 1'
#
loop_
_entity.id
_entity.type
_entity.pdbx_description
1 polymer ?
#
loop_
_entity_poly.entity_id
_entity_poly.type
_entity_poly.pdbx_seq_one_letter_code
_entity_poly.pdbx_strand_id
1 'polypeptide(L)'
;MAAEMRRQGGEARWRAENELPALHEAQRLQLDCTKAADKLGWTPRLSLDQALDLTTDWYLRAAQETAGDALLALTRAQISNNS
;
A
#
# COMPACT_ATOMS: atom_id res chain seq x y z
N MET A 1 2.11 -14.18 -10.36
CA MET A 1 1.53 -13.28 -9.35
C MET A 1 1.83 -11.82 -9.70
N ALA A 2 1.37 -11.33 -10.86
CA ALA A 2 1.65 -9.97 -11.35
C ALA A 2 0.49 -9.39 -12.17
N ALA A 3 -0.76 -9.70 -11.80
CA ALA A 3 -1.90 -9.45 -12.67
C ALA A 3 -2.94 -8.44 -12.16
N GLU A 4 -3.00 -8.09 -10.88
CA GLU A 4 -4.20 -7.40 -10.37
C GLU A 4 -4.07 -5.86 -10.24
N MET A 5 -2.87 -5.27 -10.35
CA MET A 5 -2.66 -3.82 -10.18
C MET A 5 -3.04 -2.97 -11.41
N ARG A 6 -3.69 -3.58 -12.40
CA ARG A 6 -4.05 -2.93 -13.68
C ARG A 6 -5.27 -2.01 -13.59
N ARG A 7 -6.07 -2.05 -12.50
CA ARG A 7 -7.36 -1.33 -12.45
C ARG A 7 -7.24 0.18 -12.20
N GLN A 8 -6.17 0.66 -11.57
CA GLN A 8 -6.07 2.07 -11.16
C GLN A 8 -4.90 2.85 -11.80
N GLY A 9 -3.86 2.15 -12.28
CA GLY A 9 -2.60 2.78 -12.70
C GLY A 9 -2.59 3.50 -14.07
N GLY A 10 -3.68 3.49 -14.85
CA GLY A 10 -3.70 4.12 -16.18
C GLY A 10 -2.52 3.69 -17.06
N GLU A 11 -1.75 4.67 -17.57
CA GLU A 11 -0.54 4.46 -18.37
C GLU A 11 0.76 4.28 -17.56
N ALA A 12 0.67 4.04 -16.24
CA ALA A 12 1.84 3.82 -15.40
C ALA A 12 2.68 2.66 -15.94
N ARG A 13 3.91 2.98 -16.33
CA ARG A 13 4.88 2.02 -16.87
C ARG A 13 5.98 1.78 -15.85
N TRP A 14 6.24 0.51 -15.56
CA TRP A 14 7.41 0.14 -14.79
C TRP A 14 8.65 0.21 -15.68
N ARG A 15 9.71 0.87 -15.20
CA ARG A 15 11.02 0.90 -15.85
C ARG A 15 12.06 0.42 -14.84
N ALA A 16 12.66 -0.75 -15.09
CA ALA A 16 13.85 -1.15 -14.35
C ALA A 16 15.04 -0.31 -14.85
N GLU A 17 15.66 0.43 -13.95
CA GLU A 17 16.99 0.99 -14.15
C GLU A 17 18.00 0.01 -13.53
N ASN A 18 18.55 -0.89 -14.35
CA ASN A 18 19.52 -1.89 -13.91
C ASN A 18 20.93 -1.48 -14.36
N GLU A 19 21.63 -0.62 -13.60
CA GLU A 19 23.06 -0.35 -13.85
C GLU A 19 23.88 -0.09 -12.56
N LEU A 20 23.63 -0.83 -11.48
CA LEU A 20 24.53 -0.85 -10.33
C LEU A 20 24.81 -2.29 -9.87
N PRO A 21 26.03 -2.60 -9.37
CA PRO A 21 26.33 -3.92 -8.84
C PRO A 21 25.33 -4.24 -7.73
N ALA A 22 24.70 -5.41 -7.81
CA ALA A 22 23.61 -5.82 -6.93
C ALA A 22 23.97 -5.66 -5.45
N LEU A 23 23.49 -4.59 -4.83
CA LEU A 23 23.55 -4.41 -3.39
C LEU A 23 22.70 -5.52 -2.77
N HIS A 24 23.30 -6.40 -1.97
CA HIS A 24 22.60 -7.51 -1.34
C HIS A 24 21.65 -6.98 -0.25
N GLU A 25 20.45 -6.58 -0.64
CA GLU A 25 19.35 -6.42 0.29
C GLU A 25 19.03 -7.79 0.92
N ALA A 26 18.64 -7.79 2.20
CA ALA A 26 18.20 -9.00 2.87
C ALA A 26 17.06 -9.63 2.07
N GLN A 27 17.21 -10.90 1.67
CA GLN A 27 16.30 -11.55 0.71
C GLN A 27 14.83 -11.50 1.14
N ARG A 28 14.56 -11.46 2.44
CA ARG A 28 13.23 -11.23 3.02
C ARG A 28 13.32 -11.01 4.52
N LEU A 29 12.91 -9.84 5.01
CA LEU A 29 12.70 -9.59 6.44
C LEU A 29 11.20 -9.70 6.76
N GLN A 30 10.83 -10.52 7.75
CA GLN A 30 9.47 -10.63 8.24
C GLN A 30 9.43 -10.69 9.76
N LEU A 31 8.37 -10.14 10.34
CA LEU A 31 8.11 -10.19 11.77
C LEU A 31 7.18 -11.35 12.10
N ASP A 32 7.47 -12.05 13.19
CA ASP A 32 6.52 -12.95 13.82
C ASP A 32 5.55 -12.14 14.70
N CYS A 33 4.31 -12.02 14.25
CA CYS A 33 3.25 -11.27 14.93
C CYS A 33 2.43 -12.14 15.91
N THR A 34 2.80 -13.40 16.15
CA THR A 34 2.06 -14.32 17.04
C THR A 34 1.86 -13.75 18.44
N LYS A 35 2.87 -13.07 18.99
CA LYS A 35 2.78 -12.41 20.30
C LYS A 35 1.65 -11.37 20.39
N ALA A 36 1.40 -10.62 19.32
CA ALA A 36 0.32 -9.63 19.28
C ALA A 36 -1.04 -10.32 19.12
N ALA A 37 -1.12 -11.36 18.29
CA ALA A 37 -2.33 -12.17 18.13
C ALA A 37 -2.74 -12.81 19.47
N ASP A 38 -1.81 -13.49 20.15
CA ASP A 38 -2.10 -14.22 21.39
C ASP A 38 -2.46 -13.30 22.56
N LYS A 39 -1.76 -12.17 22.70
CA LYS A 39 -1.92 -11.30 23.87
C LYS A 39 -2.98 -10.22 23.71
N LEU A 40 -3.23 -9.78 22.48
CA LEU A 40 -4.13 -8.66 22.19
C LEU A 40 -5.34 -9.08 21.35
N GLY A 41 -5.43 -10.35 20.93
CA GLY A 41 -6.41 -10.79 19.94
C GLY A 41 -6.24 -10.07 18.59
N TRP A 42 -5.05 -9.53 18.32
CA TRP A 42 -4.81 -8.69 17.16
C TRP A 42 -4.80 -9.52 15.88
N THR A 43 -5.47 -9.00 14.85
CA THR A 43 -5.50 -9.59 13.51
C THR A 43 -5.38 -8.49 12.45
N PRO A 44 -4.66 -8.71 11.33
CA PRO A 44 -4.65 -7.77 10.22
C PRO A 44 -6.07 -7.62 9.64
N ARG A 45 -6.47 -6.36 9.41
CA ARG A 45 -7.82 -6.04 8.89
C ARG A 45 -7.90 -5.92 7.37
N LEU A 46 -6.74 -5.81 6.71
CA LEU A 46 -6.64 -5.64 5.27
C LEU A 46 -5.84 -6.80 4.67
N SER A 47 -6.35 -7.35 3.58
CA SER A 47 -5.55 -8.17 2.67
C SER A 47 -4.53 -7.30 1.94
N LEU A 48 -3.52 -7.93 1.33
CA LEU A 48 -2.53 -7.21 0.51
C LEU A 48 -3.21 -6.43 -0.62
N ASP A 49 -4.19 -7.03 -1.30
CA ASP A 49 -4.89 -6.39 -2.42
C ASP A 49 -5.67 -5.15 -1.97
N GLN A 50 -6.38 -5.24 -0.83
CA GLN A 50 -7.08 -4.10 -0.26
C GLN A 50 -6.13 -2.97 0.13
N ALA A 51 -4.98 -3.32 0.73
CA ALA A 51 -3.95 -2.35 1.08
C ALA A 51 -3.39 -1.66 -0.16
N LEU A 52 -3.14 -2.40 -1.24
CA LEU A 52 -2.66 -1.84 -2.51
C LEU A 52 -3.70 -0.93 -3.18
N ASP A 53 -4.98 -1.31 -3.17
CA ASP A 53 -6.07 -0.52 -3.73
C ASP A 53 -6.23 0.82 -2.99
N LEU A 54 -6.22 0.81 -1.66
CA LEU A 54 -6.29 2.03 -0.83
C LEU A 54 -5.08 2.93 -1.03
N THR A 55 -3.88 2.33 -1.10
CA THR A 55 -2.62 3.05 -1.32
C THR A 55 -2.63 3.74 -2.68
N THR A 56 -3.03 3.02 -3.73
CA THR A 56 -3.02 3.53 -5.11
C THR A 56 -4.04 4.66 -5.28
N ASP A 57 -5.27 4.50 -4.77
CA ASP A 57 -6.31 5.54 -4.83
C ASP A 57 -5.86 6.82 -4.11
N TRP A 58 -5.24 6.69 -2.94
CA TRP A 58 -4.72 7.85 -2.19
C TRP A 58 -3.66 8.60 -3.00
N TYR A 59 -2.66 7.89 -3.53
CA TYR A 59 -1.57 8.53 -4.29
C TYR A 59 -2.04 9.16 -5.61
N LEU A 60 -2.95 8.51 -6.33
CA LEU A 60 -3.50 9.06 -7.57
C LEU A 60 -4.27 10.36 -7.31
N ARG A 61 -5.08 10.40 -6.25
CA ARG A 61 -5.78 11.63 -5.85
C ARG A 61 -4.82 12.69 -5.36
N ALA A 62 -3.79 12.33 -4.59
CA ALA A 62 -2.79 13.28 -4.12
C ALA A 62 -1.96 13.91 -5.25
N ALA A 63 -1.74 13.18 -6.35
CA ALA A 63 -1.05 13.70 -7.52
C ALA A 63 -1.93 14.63 -8.38
N GLN A 64 -3.26 14.49 -8.31
CA GLN A 64 -4.22 15.29 -9.09
C GLN A 64 -4.76 16.49 -8.30
N GLU A 65 -4.92 16.34 -6.99
CA GLU A 65 -5.53 17.35 -6.13
C GLU A 65 -4.50 18.28 -5.50
N THR A 66 -4.71 19.58 -5.69
CA THR A 66 -3.93 20.63 -5.03
C THR A 66 -4.52 21.06 -3.68
N ALA A 67 -5.76 20.67 -3.37
CA ALA A 67 -6.47 21.06 -2.16
C ALA A 67 -6.37 19.99 -1.06
N GLY A 68 -5.70 20.33 0.05
CA GLY A 68 -5.48 19.41 1.18
C GLY A 68 -6.75 18.90 1.87
N ASP A 69 -7.85 19.66 1.82
CA ASP A 69 -9.12 19.28 2.45
C ASP A 69 -9.74 18.02 1.82
N ALA A 70 -9.60 17.85 0.50
CA ALA A 70 -10.10 16.66 -0.21
C ALA A 70 -9.33 15.40 0.21
N LEU A 71 -8.00 15.50 0.36
CA LEU A 71 -7.17 14.39 0.83
C LEU A 71 -7.42 14.06 2.30
N LEU A 72 -7.68 15.07 3.14
CA LEU A 72 -8.05 14.83 4.53
C LEU A 72 -9.39 14.07 4.62
N ALA A 73 -10.39 14.49 3.84
CA ALA A 73 -11.69 13.81 3.80
C ALA A 73 -11.55 12.35 3.33
N LEU A 74 -10.75 12.11 2.27
CA LEU A 74 -10.45 10.77 1.78
C LEU A 74 -9.78 9.91 2.87
N THR A 75 -8.74 10.44 3.51
CA THR A 75 -7.99 9.73 4.54
C THR A 75 -8.90 9.34 5.71
N ARG A 76 -9.77 10.26 6.14
CA ARG A 76 -10.76 9.98 7.19
C ARG A 76 -11.73 8.87 6.77
N ALA A 77 -12.23 8.90 5.54
CA ALA A 77 -13.10 7.85 5.03
C ALA A 77 -12.40 6.48 4.99
N GLN A 78 -11.14 6.42 4.54
CA GLN A 78 -10.35 5.18 4.53
C GLN A 78 -10.12 4.64 5.96
N ILE A 79 -9.87 5.51 6.94
CA ILE A 79 -9.75 5.10 8.34
C ILE A 79 -11.08 4.55 8.84
N SER A 80 -12.18 5.28 8.68
CA SER A 80 -13.50 4.86 9.17
C SER A 80 -13.97 3.54 8.57
N ASN A 81 -13.72 3.29 7.29
CA ASN A 81 -14.09 2.05 6.62
C ASN A 81 -13.27 0.83 7.07
N ASN A 82 -12.12 1.07 7.69
CA ASN A 82 -11.20 0.03 8.17
C ASN A 82 -11.09 -0.01 9.71
N SER A 83 -11.87 0.83 10.41
CA SER A 83 -11.93 0.94 11.88
C SER A 83 -12.96 0.00 12.50
#